data_AF-A0A932ZBI6-F1
#
_entry.id   AF-A0A932ZBI6-F1
#
_cell.length_a   1.000
_cell.length_b   1.000
_cell.length_c   1.000
_cell.angle_alpha   90.00
_cell.angle_beta   90.00
_cell.angle_gamma   90.00
#
_symmetry.space_group_name_H-M   'P 1'
#
loop_
_entity.id
_entity.type
_entity.pdbx_description
1 polymer ?
#
loop_
_entity_poly.entity_id
_entity_poly.type
_entity_poly.pdbx_seq_one_letter_code
_entity_poly.pdbx_strand_id
1 'polypeptide(L)'
;MPNNLIVGDDGSNTLQGSAGSDLIYGFDPNGPQGNVSSITATRVAAGLDQPLYVVSPPGDLGRLFIVEKSGLIKILDLATQQVLATPFLDLRGQIATGSEEGLLGLAFHPDFAQNGFFYVNVINTSGDTEIRRYQVSSTDPNQTNAGSGTLVITIDQPAGHTNHKAGWLDFGPDGYLYAALGDGGVSDNAQNLDSLLGKLLRLDVNADAFAADATRNYAIPADNPFVGVAGADEIWALGLRNPWRPSFDRGLGDLYIADVGEHDREEIDLGQAGANYGWDLFEGPEVFSPGTPTGGTLTTPIFYYGHDVGRSITGGYVYRGSSEGLQGHYFFGDFIAGNIFTLHFDGTSWVAVDRTSQIVTDSGSVNLPASFGQDGFGNLYVVDHGGEIFRLTPNVNSADQGDALSGLDGNDLLFGGSGNDSLDGGAGDDELQGGNGADILIGGAGDDILLGGAGIDTAVFSGNRADHAVGAAGSTVSGPEGSDTLASIERLQFADANLAFDLGMAEAAGNTVRIIGAAFDAPTIQQRPDYVGIGLNFFDSGMSMLAVCQVAIDAMGSPTNEAFVNTVYENVVGVLPSAAERDLYVGMLQGSGGAMTQAELLMFAANTDTNAVNINLAGLQQTGVEFV
;
A
#
# COMPACT_ATOMS: atom_id res chain seq x y z
N MET A 1 -19.87 -10.96 -7.63
CA MET A 1 -18.74 -10.15 -8.15
C MET A 1 -19.33 -8.81 -8.51
N PRO A 2 -18.81 -7.69 -8.00
CA PRO A 2 -19.10 -6.40 -8.59
C PRO A 2 -18.77 -6.44 -10.09
N ASN A 3 -19.48 -5.65 -10.91
CA ASN A 3 -19.26 -5.62 -12.36
C ASN A 3 -17.88 -5.08 -12.76
N ASN A 4 -17.09 -4.65 -11.77
CA ASN A 4 -15.88 -3.87 -11.91
C ASN A 4 -14.62 -4.69 -11.55
N LEU A 5 -14.74 -6.00 -11.27
CA LEU A 5 -13.58 -6.88 -11.03
C LEU A 5 -13.30 -7.73 -12.27
N ILE A 6 -12.11 -7.59 -12.83
CA ILE A 6 -11.63 -8.35 -13.99
C ILE A 6 -10.37 -9.11 -13.57
N VAL A 7 -10.33 -10.40 -13.88
CA VAL A 7 -9.27 -11.31 -13.42
C VAL A 7 -8.83 -12.17 -14.59
N GLY A 8 -7.52 -12.22 -14.83
CA GLY A 8 -6.91 -13.12 -15.79
C GLY A 8 -6.66 -14.53 -15.23
N ASP A 9 -5.75 -15.25 -15.87
CA ASP A 9 -5.18 -16.50 -15.38
C ASP A 9 -3.65 -16.32 -15.28
N ASP A 10 -2.89 -17.31 -14.82
CA ASP A 10 -1.40 -17.20 -14.76
C ASP A 10 -0.75 -17.31 -16.16
N GLY A 11 -1.49 -16.89 -17.19
CA GLY A 11 -1.20 -17.04 -18.60
C GLY A 11 -0.56 -15.80 -19.16
N SER A 12 -0.91 -15.50 -20.41
CA SER A 12 -0.69 -14.17 -20.99
C SER A 12 -2.07 -13.69 -21.42
N ASN A 13 -2.43 -12.53 -20.94
CA ASN A 13 -3.80 -12.06 -20.88
C ASN A 13 -3.93 -10.76 -21.67
N THR A 14 -5.13 -10.54 -22.21
CA THR A 14 -5.51 -9.24 -22.77
C THR A 14 -6.84 -8.88 -22.17
N LEU A 15 -6.81 -8.00 -21.18
CA LEU A 15 -7.95 -7.63 -20.35
C LEU A 15 -8.29 -6.17 -20.60
N GLN A 16 -9.59 -5.89 -20.62
CA GLN A 16 -10.10 -4.56 -20.88
C GLN A 16 -11.25 -4.27 -19.93
N GLY A 17 -11.16 -3.13 -19.26
CA GLY A 17 -12.15 -2.53 -18.39
C GLY A 17 -13.40 -2.05 -19.12
N SER A 18 -14.17 -1.27 -18.38
CA SER A 18 -15.44 -0.69 -18.71
C SER A 18 -15.27 0.83 -18.86
N ALA A 19 -16.26 1.65 -18.50
CA ALA A 19 -16.14 3.11 -18.57
C ALA A 19 -16.30 3.75 -17.20
N GLY A 20 -16.11 2.97 -16.13
CA GLY A 20 -16.03 3.48 -14.77
C GLY A 20 -15.05 2.63 -13.98
N SER A 21 -14.71 3.08 -12.78
CA SER A 21 -13.66 2.49 -11.93
C SER A 21 -13.66 0.97 -11.86
N ASP A 22 -12.60 0.37 -12.37
CA ASP A 22 -12.36 -1.06 -12.47
C ASP A 22 -11.14 -1.49 -11.65
N LEU A 23 -11.17 -2.74 -11.21
CA LEU A 23 -10.06 -3.45 -10.60
C LEU A 23 -9.67 -4.61 -11.50
N ILE A 24 -8.45 -4.57 -12.05
CA ILE A 24 -7.96 -5.52 -13.05
C ILE A 24 -6.72 -6.24 -12.53
N TYR A 25 -6.79 -7.57 -12.52
CA TYR A 25 -5.66 -8.46 -12.25
C TYR A 25 -5.25 -9.18 -13.52
N GLY A 26 -3.96 -9.08 -13.89
CA GLY A 26 -3.34 -9.89 -14.93
C GLY A 26 -3.37 -11.39 -14.62
N PHE A 27 -3.18 -11.73 -13.34
CA PHE A 27 -3.13 -13.09 -12.79
C PHE A 27 -4.43 -13.53 -12.07
N ASP A 28 -4.48 -14.80 -11.66
CA ASP A 28 -5.52 -15.32 -10.76
C ASP A 28 -5.12 -15.19 -9.27
N PRO A 29 -5.68 -14.24 -8.49
CA PRO A 29 -5.34 -14.05 -7.08
C PRO A 29 -5.70 -15.25 -6.18
N ASN A 30 -6.56 -16.16 -6.63
CA ASN A 30 -6.94 -17.37 -5.92
C ASN A 30 -6.19 -18.62 -6.42
N GLY A 31 -5.38 -18.48 -7.47
CA GLY A 31 -4.52 -19.52 -8.02
C GLY A 31 -3.26 -19.77 -7.16
N PRO A 32 -2.09 -19.97 -7.78
CA PRO A 32 -0.80 -20.00 -7.08
C PRO A 32 -0.57 -18.82 -6.12
N GLN A 33 -1.10 -17.64 -6.44
CA GLN A 33 -0.97 -16.38 -5.73
C GLN A 33 -1.72 -16.37 -4.39
N GLY A 34 -2.76 -17.19 -4.25
CA GLY A 34 -3.41 -17.45 -2.96
C GLY A 34 -2.57 -18.32 -2.00
N ASN A 35 -1.53 -18.98 -2.51
CA ASN A 35 -0.74 -20.00 -1.82
C ASN A 35 0.70 -19.55 -1.57
N VAL A 36 0.85 -18.48 -0.78
CA VAL A 36 2.18 -17.92 -0.46
C VAL A 36 2.99 -18.82 0.48
N SER A 37 4.32 -18.75 0.35
CA SER A 37 5.25 -19.55 1.14
C SER A 37 5.55 -18.92 2.51
N SER A 38 5.67 -17.60 2.53
CA SER A 38 5.89 -16.78 3.71
C SER A 38 5.33 -15.37 3.47
N ILE A 39 5.23 -14.58 4.51
CA ILE A 39 4.89 -13.16 4.46
C ILE A 39 6.02 -12.44 5.19
N THR A 40 6.81 -11.67 4.46
CA THR A 40 7.87 -10.85 5.04
C THR A 40 7.23 -9.72 5.85
N ALA A 41 7.60 -9.61 7.12
CA ALA A 41 7.21 -8.53 8.00
C ALA A 41 8.42 -7.61 8.25
N THR A 42 8.55 -6.57 7.45
CA THR A 42 9.63 -5.59 7.57
C THR A 42 9.27 -4.58 8.65
N ARG A 43 10.08 -4.47 9.71
CA ARG A 43 9.80 -3.47 10.75
C ARG A 43 10.11 -2.06 10.26
N VAL A 44 9.09 -1.20 10.26
CA VAL A 44 9.19 0.19 9.78
C VAL A 44 9.21 1.22 10.91
N ALA A 45 8.72 0.86 12.11
CA ALA A 45 8.79 1.70 13.29
C ALA A 45 8.87 0.86 14.58
N ALA A 46 9.46 1.44 15.62
CA ALA A 46 9.59 0.83 16.95
C ALA A 46 9.60 1.89 18.06
N GLY A 47 9.38 1.46 19.30
CA GLY A 47 9.40 2.35 20.47
C GLY A 47 8.18 3.27 20.59
N LEU A 48 7.07 2.87 19.98
CA LEU A 48 5.78 3.55 20.05
C LEU A 48 5.06 3.18 21.35
N ASP A 49 4.20 4.07 21.83
CA ASP A 49 3.40 3.89 23.04
C ASP A 49 1.99 3.42 22.70
N GLN A 50 1.76 2.10 22.74
CA GLN A 50 0.45 1.48 22.47
C GLN A 50 -0.16 1.97 21.16
N PRO A 51 0.51 1.78 20.00
CA PRO A 51 -0.04 2.20 18.73
C PRO A 51 -1.30 1.38 18.41
N LEU A 52 -2.32 2.04 17.86
CA LEU A 52 -3.63 1.45 17.58
C LEU A 52 -4.00 1.48 16.10
N TYR A 53 -3.37 2.34 15.29
CA TYR A 53 -3.73 2.46 13.88
C TYR A 53 -2.64 3.16 13.07
N VAL A 54 -2.61 2.87 11.77
CA VAL A 54 -1.81 3.57 10.78
C VAL A 54 -2.62 3.84 9.51
N VAL A 55 -2.40 5.00 8.88
CA VAL A 55 -3.05 5.36 7.62
C VAL A 55 -2.30 6.50 6.93
N SER A 56 -2.37 6.57 5.61
CA SER A 56 -1.94 7.73 4.81
C SER A 56 -3.15 8.50 4.29
N PRO A 57 -3.08 9.84 4.21
CA PRO A 57 -4.07 10.62 3.48
C PRO A 57 -4.16 10.20 1.99
N PRO A 58 -5.32 10.35 1.34
CA PRO A 58 -5.43 10.21 -0.11
C PRO A 58 -4.38 11.05 -0.84
N GLY A 59 -3.66 10.42 -1.78
CA GLY A 59 -2.57 11.05 -2.56
C GLY A 59 -1.27 11.30 -1.79
N ASP A 60 -1.17 10.98 -0.50
CA ASP A 60 0.07 11.12 0.26
C ASP A 60 0.88 9.83 0.26
N LEU A 61 1.88 9.81 -0.62
CA LEU A 61 2.75 8.66 -0.86
C LEU A 61 4.01 8.66 0.02
N GLY A 62 4.24 9.73 0.78
CA GLY A 62 5.50 9.93 1.53
C GLY A 62 5.40 9.67 3.02
N ARG A 63 4.19 9.64 3.58
CA ARG A 63 3.97 9.68 5.03
C ARG A 63 2.95 8.67 5.48
N LEU A 64 3.27 7.97 6.57
CA LEU A 64 2.34 7.09 7.28
C LEU A 64 2.05 7.68 8.66
N PHE A 65 0.79 7.97 8.95
CA PHE A 65 0.37 8.56 10.23
C PHE A 65 0.06 7.46 11.22
N ILE A 66 0.61 7.57 12.43
CA ILE A 66 0.54 6.56 13.47
C ILE A 66 -0.27 7.11 14.63
N VAL A 67 -1.35 6.41 15.00
CA VAL A 67 -2.18 6.73 16.16
C VAL A 67 -1.67 5.98 17.39
N GLU A 68 -1.29 6.71 18.43
CA GLU A 68 -0.99 6.17 19.76
C GLU A 68 -2.15 6.43 20.70
N LYS A 69 -2.58 5.40 21.43
CA LYS A 69 -3.73 5.44 22.35
C LYS A 69 -3.69 6.62 23.32
N SER A 70 -2.48 7.01 23.75
CA SER A 70 -2.25 8.11 24.70
C SER A 70 -2.70 9.49 24.20
N GLY A 71 -3.01 9.63 22.91
CA GLY A 71 -3.48 10.87 22.30
C GLY A 71 -2.48 11.52 21.34
N LEU A 72 -1.50 10.77 20.86
CA LEU A 72 -0.54 11.27 19.87
C LEU A 72 -0.87 10.75 18.47
N ILE A 73 -0.76 11.63 17.48
CA ILE A 73 -0.58 11.22 16.08
C ILE A 73 0.86 11.53 15.72
N LYS A 74 1.62 10.52 15.31
CA LYS A 74 2.99 10.64 14.82
C LYS A 74 3.04 10.44 13.30
N ILE A 75 4.14 10.83 12.68
CA ILE A 75 4.40 10.60 11.26
C ILE A 75 5.64 9.73 11.13
N LEU A 76 5.53 8.62 10.41
CA LEU A 76 6.65 7.91 9.82
C LEU A 76 6.89 8.48 8.42
N ASP A 77 8.08 9.00 8.19
CA ASP A 77 8.56 9.38 6.86
C ASP A 77 8.99 8.09 6.13
N LEU A 78 8.31 7.75 5.04
CA LEU A 78 8.50 6.48 4.33
C LEU A 78 9.80 6.46 3.50
N ALA A 79 10.33 7.62 3.13
CA ALA A 79 11.60 7.70 2.41
C ALA A 79 12.79 7.43 3.34
N THR A 80 12.76 7.99 4.54
CA THR A 80 13.85 7.87 5.53
C THR A 80 13.65 6.74 6.53
N GLN A 81 12.44 6.17 6.59
CA GLN A 81 12.03 5.18 7.58
C GLN A 81 12.23 5.68 9.02
N GLN A 82 12.01 6.97 9.25
CA GLN A 82 12.15 7.60 10.57
C GLN A 82 10.81 8.17 11.05
N VAL A 83 10.49 7.90 12.32
CA VAL A 83 9.37 8.55 13.00
C VAL A 83 9.81 9.98 13.37
N LEU A 84 9.05 10.97 12.92
CA LEU A 84 9.33 12.37 13.20
C LEU A 84 9.25 12.64 14.72
N ALA A 85 10.20 13.45 15.20
CA ALA A 85 10.33 13.74 16.63
C ALA A 85 9.15 14.57 17.19
N THR A 86 8.57 15.44 16.37
CA THR A 86 7.39 16.23 16.71
C THR A 86 6.15 15.48 16.24
N PRO A 87 5.18 15.21 17.13
CA PRO A 87 3.92 14.60 16.71
C PRO A 87 3.13 15.56 15.83
N PHE A 88 2.39 15.00 14.88
CA PHE A 88 1.43 15.71 14.06
C PHE A 88 0.31 16.33 14.90
N LEU A 89 -0.18 15.60 15.91
CA LEU A 89 -1.20 16.04 16.87
C LEU A 89 -0.87 15.53 18.29
N ASP A 90 -1.13 16.35 19.31
CA ASP A 90 -0.98 15.98 20.72
C ASP A 90 -2.22 16.38 21.54
N LEU A 91 -3.00 15.37 21.96
CA LEU A 91 -4.21 15.49 22.78
C LEU A 91 -4.00 14.99 24.21
N ARG A 92 -2.76 14.72 24.64
CA ARG A 92 -2.50 14.23 25.99
C ARG A 92 -3.02 15.21 27.04
N GLY A 93 -3.69 14.68 28.05
CA GLY A 93 -4.34 15.46 29.11
C GLY A 93 -5.67 16.10 28.70
N GLN A 94 -6.15 15.90 27.47
CA GLN A 94 -7.46 16.36 26.99
C GLN A 94 -8.46 15.22 26.78
N ILE A 95 -8.01 13.97 26.92
CA ILE A 95 -8.78 12.74 26.67
C ILE A 95 -8.59 11.76 27.82
N ALA A 96 -9.52 10.83 27.97
CA ALA A 96 -9.36 9.68 28.85
C ALA A 96 -8.58 8.56 28.12
N THR A 97 -7.78 7.79 28.87
CA THR A 97 -6.89 6.76 28.30
C THR A 97 -6.91 5.45 29.11
N GLY A 98 -7.91 5.28 29.98
CA GLY A 98 -8.06 4.09 30.82
C GLY A 98 -8.73 2.94 30.07
N SER A 99 -8.30 1.70 30.30
CA SER A 99 -8.90 0.52 29.66
C SER A 99 -8.94 0.62 28.13
N GLU A 100 -10.11 0.71 27.48
CA GLU A 100 -10.25 0.85 26.02
C GLU A 100 -10.42 2.31 25.58
N GLU A 101 -10.33 3.27 26.50
CA GLU A 101 -10.40 4.69 26.19
C GLU A 101 -9.08 5.19 25.57
N GLY A 102 -9.16 6.21 24.72
CA GLY A 102 -7.98 6.84 24.15
C GLY A 102 -8.30 7.68 22.92
N LEU A 103 -7.28 7.91 22.10
CA LEU A 103 -7.41 8.28 20.70
C LEU A 103 -7.50 6.98 19.88
N LEU A 104 -8.66 6.72 19.29
CA LEU A 104 -9.03 5.38 18.78
C LEU A 104 -9.13 5.31 17.25
N GLY A 105 -9.47 6.45 16.62
CA GLY A 105 -9.65 6.55 15.17
C GLY A 105 -9.04 7.80 14.57
N LEU A 106 -8.68 7.71 13.29
CA LEU A 106 -8.18 8.77 12.45
C LEU A 106 -8.72 8.55 11.04
N ALA A 107 -9.29 9.58 10.41
CA ALA A 107 -9.66 9.56 9.00
C ALA A 107 -9.25 10.89 8.34
N PHE A 108 -8.71 10.82 7.14
CA PHE A 108 -8.42 12.00 6.32
C PHE A 108 -9.59 12.26 5.37
N HIS A 109 -9.97 13.52 5.19
CA HIS A 109 -10.99 13.87 4.22
C HIS A 109 -10.56 13.43 2.80
N PRO A 110 -11.47 13.02 1.90
CA PRO A 110 -11.13 12.67 0.51
C PRO A 110 -10.33 13.80 -0.18
N ASP A 111 -10.79 15.05 -0.05
CA ASP A 111 -10.08 16.26 -0.52
C ASP A 111 -8.97 16.77 0.43
N PHE A 112 -8.30 15.90 1.20
CA PHE A 112 -7.30 16.34 2.19
C PHE A 112 -6.18 17.19 1.58
N ALA A 113 -5.75 16.87 0.37
CA ALA A 113 -4.73 17.64 -0.34
C ALA A 113 -5.14 19.11 -0.57
N GLN A 114 -6.44 19.37 -0.72
CA GLN A 114 -6.99 20.70 -1.00
C GLN A 114 -7.46 21.41 0.28
N ASN A 115 -8.13 20.69 1.20
CA ASN A 115 -8.76 21.29 2.37
C ASN A 115 -7.99 21.08 3.68
N GLY A 116 -7.11 20.07 3.74
CA GLY A 116 -6.30 19.76 4.91
C GLY A 116 -7.06 19.19 6.11
N PHE A 117 -8.33 18.77 5.95
CA PHE A 117 -9.17 18.31 7.04
C PHE A 117 -8.98 16.84 7.38
N PHE A 118 -8.91 16.56 8.68
CA PHE A 118 -8.88 15.20 9.21
C PHE A 118 -9.69 15.11 10.48
N TYR A 119 -10.09 13.89 10.83
CA TYR A 119 -11.06 13.58 11.87
C TYR A 119 -10.48 12.57 12.82
N VAL A 120 -10.73 12.75 14.11
CA VAL A 120 -10.29 11.84 15.16
C VAL A 120 -11.46 11.39 16.01
N ASN A 121 -11.46 10.12 16.41
CA ASN A 121 -12.37 9.57 17.41
C ASN A 121 -11.61 9.44 18.73
N VAL A 122 -12.11 10.11 19.77
CA VAL A 122 -11.51 10.12 21.10
C VAL A 122 -12.55 9.85 22.17
N ILE A 123 -12.10 9.35 23.33
CA ILE A 123 -12.89 9.39 24.56
C ILE A 123 -12.52 10.64 25.36
N ASN A 124 -13.49 11.52 25.59
CA ASN A 124 -13.26 12.74 26.36
C ASN A 124 -13.04 12.43 27.86
N THR A 125 -12.69 13.43 28.66
CA THR A 125 -12.42 13.23 30.10
C THR A 125 -13.66 12.92 30.94
N SER A 126 -14.85 13.00 30.37
CA SER A 126 -16.11 12.59 30.98
C SER A 126 -16.48 11.13 30.64
N GLY A 127 -15.74 10.50 29.73
CA GLY A 127 -15.95 9.11 29.30
C GLY A 127 -16.78 8.96 28.02
N ASP A 128 -17.22 10.07 27.41
CA ASP A 128 -18.05 10.07 26.21
C ASP A 128 -17.20 10.04 24.94
N THR A 129 -17.76 9.48 23.87
CA THR A 129 -17.11 9.48 22.56
C THR A 129 -17.29 10.84 21.90
N GLU A 130 -16.20 11.38 21.35
CA GLU A 130 -16.22 12.58 20.52
C GLU A 130 -15.53 12.31 19.19
N ILE A 131 -16.20 12.68 18.09
CA ILE A 131 -15.55 12.84 16.80
C ILE A 131 -15.21 14.32 16.64
N ARG A 132 -13.93 14.62 16.40
CA ARG A 132 -13.42 15.99 16.25
C ARG A 132 -12.77 16.17 14.90
N ARG A 133 -13.02 17.29 14.24
CA ARG A 133 -12.33 17.72 13.02
C ARG A 133 -11.20 18.67 13.36
N TYR A 134 -10.06 18.48 12.72
CA TYR A 134 -8.90 19.37 12.72
C TYR A 134 -8.48 19.69 11.29
N GLN A 135 -7.61 20.69 11.15
CA GLN A 135 -6.99 21.08 9.89
C GLN A 135 -5.47 21.05 10.02
N VAL A 136 -4.78 20.55 8.99
CA VAL A 136 -3.32 20.65 8.86
C VAL A 136 -2.87 22.11 8.84
N SER A 137 -1.65 22.37 9.31
CA SER A 137 -1.06 23.70 9.23
C SER A 137 -0.83 24.11 7.78
N SER A 138 -1.20 25.35 7.46
CA SER A 138 -1.00 25.92 6.12
C SER A 138 0.46 26.22 5.79
N THR A 139 1.38 26.06 6.75
CA THR A 139 2.82 26.35 6.56
C THR A 139 3.73 25.16 6.84
N ASP A 140 3.21 24.11 7.45
CA ASP A 140 3.97 22.88 7.74
C ASP A 140 3.02 21.68 7.59
N PRO A 141 3.12 20.90 6.49
CA PRO A 141 2.23 19.77 6.27
C PRO A 141 2.40 18.68 7.33
N ASN A 142 3.51 18.67 8.09
CA ASN A 142 3.79 17.70 9.15
C ASN A 142 3.25 18.13 10.53
N GLN A 143 2.46 19.20 10.60
CA GLN A 143 1.84 19.66 11.86
C GLN A 143 0.37 20.00 11.70
N THR A 144 -0.41 19.74 12.75
CA THR A 144 -1.78 20.21 12.87
C THR A 144 -1.84 21.68 13.27
N ASN A 145 -2.79 22.45 12.72
CA ASN A 145 -3.22 23.70 13.34
C ASN A 145 -4.03 23.38 14.61
N ALA A 146 -3.37 23.27 15.77
CA ALA A 146 -4.01 22.81 17.01
C ALA A 146 -5.26 23.63 17.42
N GLY A 147 -5.35 24.90 17.02
CA GLY A 147 -6.50 25.77 17.30
C GLY A 147 -7.71 25.55 16.38
N SER A 148 -7.60 24.69 15.36
CA SER A 148 -8.66 24.38 14.40
C SER A 148 -9.68 23.36 14.90
N GLY A 149 -9.43 22.73 16.06
CA GLY A 149 -10.27 21.66 16.60
C GLY A 149 -11.73 22.07 16.75
N THR A 150 -12.61 21.37 16.06
CA THR A 150 -14.07 21.55 16.15
C THR A 150 -14.75 20.21 16.41
N LEU A 151 -15.78 20.21 17.24
CA LEU A 151 -16.57 19.02 17.51
C LEU A 151 -17.46 18.71 16.28
N VAL A 152 -17.52 17.44 15.89
CA VAL A 152 -18.46 16.93 14.89
C VAL A 152 -19.67 16.35 15.61
N ILE A 153 -19.46 15.43 16.56
CA ILE A 153 -20.52 14.84 17.38
C ILE A 153 -19.97 14.42 18.74
N THR A 154 -20.77 14.60 19.80
CA THR A 154 -20.58 13.93 21.09
C THR A 154 -21.62 12.82 21.22
N ILE A 155 -21.19 11.63 21.63
CA ILE A 155 -22.03 10.45 21.85
C ILE A 155 -21.85 10.01 23.30
N ASP A 156 -22.92 10.13 24.08
CA ASP A 156 -22.94 9.77 25.49
C ASP A 156 -22.64 8.28 25.68
N GLN A 157 -21.72 7.97 26.60
CA GLN A 157 -21.36 6.60 26.96
C GLN A 157 -22.01 6.21 28.30
N PRO A 158 -22.31 4.91 28.55
CA PRO A 158 -22.84 4.48 29.83
C PRO A 158 -21.89 4.83 30.98
N ALA A 159 -22.42 5.54 31.99
CA ALA A 159 -21.63 6.08 33.07
C ALA A 159 -20.81 5.01 33.81
N GLY A 160 -19.49 5.18 33.84
CA GLY A 160 -18.55 4.27 34.51
C GLY A 160 -18.11 3.05 33.69
N HIS A 161 -18.57 2.92 32.44
CA HIS A 161 -18.11 1.86 31.52
C HIS A 161 -16.94 2.38 30.69
N THR A 162 -15.80 1.69 30.77
CA THR A 162 -14.55 2.05 30.08
C THR A 162 -14.18 1.07 28.95
N ASN A 163 -15.09 0.15 28.63
CA ASN A 163 -14.97 -0.85 27.57
C ASN A 163 -16.05 -0.64 26.48
N HIS A 164 -15.89 -1.40 25.40
CA HIS A 164 -16.68 -1.43 24.18
C HIS A 164 -16.80 -0.05 23.53
N LYS A 165 -15.65 0.58 23.34
CA LYS A 165 -15.57 1.92 22.74
C LYS A 165 -15.45 1.89 21.22
N ALA A 166 -14.94 0.79 20.65
CA ALA A 166 -14.57 0.71 19.24
C ALA A 166 -13.74 1.94 18.82
N GLY A 167 -14.24 2.73 17.86
CA GLY A 167 -13.70 4.04 17.55
C GLY A 167 -13.04 4.17 16.17
N TRP A 168 -13.27 3.21 15.28
CA TRP A 168 -12.85 3.34 13.88
C TRP A 168 -13.58 4.49 13.16
N LEU A 169 -12.85 5.15 12.27
CA LEU A 169 -13.32 6.18 11.35
C LEU A 169 -12.72 5.92 9.98
N ASP A 170 -13.48 6.12 8.92
CA ASP A 170 -12.97 6.23 7.55
C ASP A 170 -14.00 6.91 6.65
N PHE A 171 -13.58 7.33 5.45
CA PHE A 171 -14.49 7.79 4.42
C PHE A 171 -14.86 6.64 3.49
N GLY A 172 -16.16 6.50 3.25
CA GLY A 172 -16.63 5.53 2.25
C GLY A 172 -16.35 6.01 0.83
N PRO A 173 -16.45 5.11 -0.18
CA PRO A 173 -16.36 5.47 -1.60
C PRO A 173 -17.40 6.51 -2.04
N ASP A 174 -18.45 6.71 -1.24
CA ASP A 174 -19.50 7.72 -1.43
C ASP A 174 -19.14 9.11 -0.86
N GLY A 175 -17.95 9.26 -0.26
CA GLY A 175 -17.43 10.53 0.27
C GLY A 175 -17.96 10.92 1.64
N TYR A 176 -18.73 10.06 2.32
CA TYR A 176 -19.24 10.32 3.67
C TYR A 176 -18.33 9.72 4.75
N LEU A 177 -18.36 10.32 5.94
CA LEU A 177 -17.61 9.81 7.09
C LEU A 177 -18.40 8.68 7.76
N TYR A 178 -17.79 7.51 7.87
CA TYR A 178 -18.31 6.36 8.61
C TYR A 178 -17.64 6.28 9.98
N ALA A 179 -18.42 5.90 10.99
CA ALA A 179 -17.92 5.72 12.36
C ALA A 179 -18.49 4.46 12.98
N ALA A 180 -17.62 3.58 13.48
CA ALA A 180 -18.03 2.34 14.15
C ALA A 180 -17.97 2.52 15.67
N LEU A 181 -19.11 2.25 16.34
CA LEU A 181 -19.29 2.49 17.76
C LEU A 181 -19.69 1.18 18.43
N GLY A 182 -18.98 0.82 19.50
CA GLY A 182 -19.36 -0.30 20.36
C GLY A 182 -20.63 0.03 21.15
N ASP A 183 -21.23 -0.99 21.76
CA ASP A 183 -22.45 -0.89 22.56
C ASP A 183 -22.25 -0.18 23.91
N GLY A 184 -21.02 0.25 24.22
CA GLY A 184 -20.65 0.92 25.46
C GLY A 184 -20.63 0.01 26.69
N GLY A 185 -20.65 -1.30 26.51
CA GLY A 185 -20.70 -2.30 27.57
C GLY A 185 -22.11 -2.54 28.11
N VAL A 186 -23.13 -2.16 27.34
CA VAL A 186 -24.55 -2.34 27.67
C VAL A 186 -25.28 -2.87 26.44
N SER A 187 -25.76 -4.11 26.54
CA SER A 187 -26.15 -4.92 25.40
C SER A 187 -27.42 -4.44 24.65
N ASP A 188 -28.38 -3.83 25.36
CA ASP A 188 -29.62 -3.29 24.77
C ASP A 188 -29.38 -2.12 23.78
N ASN A 189 -28.21 -1.49 23.84
CA ASN A 189 -27.89 -0.37 22.95
C ASN A 189 -27.88 -0.79 21.48
N ALA A 190 -27.35 -1.96 21.15
CA ALA A 190 -27.12 -2.39 19.77
C ALA A 190 -28.43 -2.55 18.96
N GLN A 191 -29.52 -2.97 19.60
CA GLN A 191 -30.85 -3.08 18.99
C GLN A 191 -31.70 -1.80 19.12
N ASN A 192 -31.35 -0.88 20.03
CA ASN A 192 -32.08 0.36 20.26
C ASN A 192 -31.76 1.42 19.19
N LEU A 193 -32.78 1.90 18.47
CA LEU A 193 -32.64 2.95 17.45
C LEU A 193 -32.53 4.37 18.02
N ASP A 194 -32.87 4.58 19.29
CA ASP A 194 -32.65 5.86 19.97
C ASP A 194 -31.20 6.02 20.47
N SER A 195 -30.38 4.97 20.35
CA SER A 195 -28.97 4.94 20.75
C SER A 195 -28.04 4.91 19.53
N LEU A 196 -26.96 5.67 19.60
CA LEU A 196 -25.87 5.65 18.61
C LEU A 196 -24.81 4.57 18.90
N LEU A 197 -24.96 3.81 19.99
CA LEU A 197 -24.02 2.77 20.41
C LEU A 197 -24.40 1.41 19.81
N GLY A 198 -23.40 0.58 19.51
CA GLY A 198 -23.56 -0.69 18.81
C GLY A 198 -24.03 -0.50 17.37
N LYS A 199 -23.48 0.52 16.71
CA LYS A 199 -23.89 1.02 15.38
C LYS A 199 -22.69 1.29 14.50
N LEU A 200 -22.94 1.25 13.20
CA LEU A 200 -22.14 1.95 12.20
C LEU A 200 -22.92 3.20 11.77
N LEU A 201 -22.32 4.38 11.95
CA LEU A 201 -22.89 5.67 11.57
C LEU A 201 -22.36 6.12 10.22
N ARG A 202 -23.13 6.93 9.48
CA ARG A 202 -22.71 7.57 8.23
C ARG A 202 -23.13 9.04 8.22
N LEU A 203 -22.16 9.94 8.15
CA LEU A 203 -22.32 11.39 8.38
C LEU A 203 -21.82 12.21 7.19
N ASP A 204 -22.55 13.27 6.84
CA ASP A 204 -22.09 14.31 5.92
C ASP A 204 -21.38 15.43 6.68
N VAL A 205 -20.05 15.37 6.71
CA VAL A 205 -19.21 16.36 7.41
C VAL A 205 -18.93 17.62 6.60
N ASN A 206 -19.48 17.72 5.39
CA ASN A 206 -19.33 18.89 4.51
C ASN A 206 -20.46 19.92 4.67
N ALA A 207 -21.49 19.60 5.45
CA ALA A 207 -22.59 20.48 5.79
C ALA A 207 -22.93 20.42 7.28
N ASP A 208 -23.75 21.35 7.76
CA ASP A 208 -24.20 21.40 9.15
C ASP A 208 -25.73 21.55 9.21
N ALA A 209 -26.42 20.43 9.49
CA ALA A 209 -27.86 20.40 9.67
C ALA A 209 -28.29 20.84 11.08
N PHE A 210 -27.34 20.99 12.01
CA PHE A 210 -27.56 21.23 13.43
C PHE A 210 -26.94 22.55 13.90
N ALA A 211 -26.90 23.58 13.05
CA ALA A 211 -26.23 24.87 13.33
C ALA A 211 -26.61 25.61 14.64
N ALA A 212 -27.67 25.20 15.32
CA ALA A 212 -28.06 25.73 16.64
C ALA A 212 -27.54 24.89 17.82
N ASP A 213 -26.93 23.74 17.56
CA ASP A 213 -26.44 22.77 18.53
C ASP A 213 -24.92 22.69 18.48
N ALA A 214 -24.25 23.20 19.50
CA ALA A 214 -22.79 23.23 19.55
C ALA A 214 -22.15 21.85 19.68
N THR A 215 -22.92 20.79 19.96
CA THR A 215 -22.41 19.42 20.06
C THR A 215 -22.51 18.62 18.76
N ARG A 216 -23.11 19.20 17.71
CA ARG A 216 -23.29 18.55 16.40
C ARG A 216 -22.95 19.51 15.27
N ASN A 217 -22.13 19.05 14.33
CA ASN A 217 -21.65 19.84 13.19
C ASN A 217 -21.43 18.92 11.99
N TYR A 218 -22.53 18.42 11.46
CA TYR A 218 -22.63 17.54 10.29
C TYR A 218 -24.07 17.63 9.75
N ALA A 219 -24.29 17.09 8.56
CA ALA A 219 -25.61 16.80 8.02
C ALA A 219 -25.84 15.28 7.94
N ILE A 220 -27.10 14.90 7.77
CA ILE A 220 -27.50 13.51 7.56
C ILE A 220 -27.59 13.27 6.06
N PRO A 221 -26.85 12.29 5.50
CA PRO A 221 -27.06 11.87 4.12
C PRO A 221 -28.52 11.44 3.90
N ALA A 222 -29.16 11.99 2.86
CA ALA A 222 -30.59 11.78 2.65
C ALA A 222 -30.98 10.33 2.33
N ASP A 223 -30.02 9.52 1.90
CA ASP A 223 -30.11 8.11 1.60
C ASP A 223 -29.70 7.20 2.77
N ASN A 224 -29.46 7.75 3.97
CA ASN A 224 -29.25 6.93 5.16
C ASN A 224 -30.48 6.04 5.42
N PRO A 225 -30.31 4.74 5.74
CA PRO A 225 -31.42 3.77 5.81
C PRO A 225 -32.49 4.06 6.86
N PHE A 226 -32.12 4.80 7.92
CA PHE A 226 -33.00 5.11 9.05
C PHE A 226 -33.59 6.52 8.99
N VAL A 227 -33.31 7.29 7.94
CA VAL A 227 -33.90 8.62 7.76
C VAL A 227 -35.41 8.55 7.75
N GLY A 228 -36.05 9.23 8.70
CA GLY A 228 -37.50 9.28 8.83
C GLY A 228 -38.12 8.03 9.48
N VAL A 229 -37.29 7.10 9.96
CA VAL A 229 -37.68 6.04 10.90
C VAL A 229 -37.57 6.62 12.32
N ALA A 230 -38.47 6.23 13.23
CA ALA A 230 -38.35 6.68 14.62
C ALA A 230 -37.03 6.15 15.24
N GLY A 231 -36.16 7.07 15.67
CA GLY A 231 -34.82 6.79 16.16
C GLY A 231 -33.82 7.85 15.67
N ALA A 232 -32.54 7.48 15.66
CA ALA A 232 -31.44 8.31 15.16
C ALA A 232 -31.22 8.11 13.65
N ASP A 233 -31.21 9.22 12.91
CA ASP A 233 -31.04 9.21 11.44
C ASP A 233 -29.56 9.01 11.02
N GLU A 234 -28.62 9.13 11.96
CA GLU A 234 -27.19 8.87 11.77
C GLU A 234 -26.86 7.40 11.46
N ILE A 235 -27.75 6.49 11.89
CA ILE A 235 -27.53 5.05 11.80
C ILE A 235 -27.46 4.65 10.32
N TRP A 236 -26.40 3.91 9.97
CA TRP A 236 -26.26 3.24 8.69
C TRP A 236 -26.50 1.74 8.83
N ALA A 237 -25.95 1.11 9.88
CA ALA A 237 -26.23 -0.27 10.27
C ALA A 237 -26.22 -0.41 11.81
N LEU A 238 -26.82 -1.48 12.32
CA LEU A 238 -26.96 -1.74 13.76
C LEU A 238 -26.66 -3.19 14.14
N GLY A 239 -26.76 -3.48 15.44
CA GLY A 239 -26.60 -4.84 15.95
C GLY A 239 -25.14 -5.27 16.07
N LEU A 240 -24.24 -4.32 16.32
CA LEU A 240 -22.81 -4.57 16.56
C LEU A 240 -22.50 -4.49 18.06
N ARG A 241 -21.51 -5.23 18.53
CA ARG A 241 -21.04 -5.25 19.93
C ARG A 241 -19.87 -4.30 20.16
N ASN A 242 -18.74 -4.55 19.50
CA ASN A 242 -17.51 -3.77 19.61
C ASN A 242 -16.67 -3.85 18.31
N PRO A 243 -17.11 -3.20 17.23
CA PRO A 243 -16.48 -3.27 15.91
C PRO A 243 -15.17 -2.47 15.87
N TRP A 244 -14.03 -3.13 16.13
CA TRP A 244 -12.76 -2.44 16.43
C TRP A 244 -12.04 -1.81 15.21
N ARG A 245 -11.96 -2.54 14.10
CA ARG A 245 -11.24 -2.10 12.89
C ARG A 245 -11.93 -2.54 11.59
N PRO A 246 -13.13 -2.00 11.29
CA PRO A 246 -13.66 -2.07 9.94
C PRO A 246 -12.70 -1.47 8.90
N SER A 247 -12.91 -1.78 7.63
CA SER A 247 -12.22 -1.10 6.52
C SER A 247 -12.98 -1.27 5.21
N PHE A 248 -12.94 -0.23 4.39
CA PHE A 248 -13.31 -0.37 2.98
C PHE A 248 -12.14 -1.00 2.22
N ASP A 249 -12.46 -1.95 1.36
CA ASP A 249 -11.54 -2.37 0.32
C ASP A 249 -11.36 -1.22 -0.68
N ARG A 250 -10.14 -0.67 -0.79
CA ARG A 250 -9.83 0.42 -1.71
C ARG A 250 -10.09 0.09 -3.18
N GLY A 251 -10.11 -1.20 -3.54
CA GLY A 251 -10.41 -1.64 -4.90
C GLY A 251 -11.91 -1.72 -5.19
N LEU A 252 -12.65 -2.55 -4.44
CA LEU A 252 -14.06 -2.83 -4.75
C LEU A 252 -15.07 -1.99 -3.94
N GLY A 253 -14.60 -1.26 -2.92
CA GLY A 253 -15.45 -0.50 -2.01
C GLY A 253 -16.25 -1.35 -1.02
N ASP A 254 -16.02 -2.67 -0.98
CA ASP A 254 -16.66 -3.56 0.00
C ASP A 254 -16.20 -3.22 1.41
N LEU A 255 -17.14 -3.07 2.34
CA LEU A 255 -16.84 -2.81 3.75
C LEU A 255 -16.76 -4.11 4.54
N TYR A 256 -15.63 -4.38 5.18
CA TYR A 256 -15.46 -5.50 6.12
C TYR A 256 -15.57 -4.97 7.54
N ILE A 257 -16.28 -5.70 8.40
CA ILE A 257 -16.50 -5.31 9.80
C ILE A 257 -16.12 -6.50 10.67
N ALA A 258 -15.02 -6.41 11.41
CA ALA A 258 -14.72 -7.39 12.45
C ALA A 258 -15.34 -6.93 13.77
N ASP A 259 -16.17 -7.78 14.37
CA ASP A 259 -16.89 -7.47 15.60
C ASP A 259 -16.50 -8.44 16.72
N VAL A 260 -16.09 -7.87 17.86
CA VAL A 260 -15.63 -8.65 19.00
C VAL A 260 -16.84 -9.17 19.77
N GLY A 261 -16.95 -10.49 19.94
CA GLY A 261 -18.06 -11.09 20.67
C GLY A 261 -17.88 -11.13 22.20
N GLU A 262 -18.87 -11.66 22.90
CA GLU A 262 -18.95 -11.67 24.37
C GLU A 262 -18.55 -13.01 24.98
N HIS A 263 -19.18 -14.10 24.56
CA HIS A 263 -19.11 -15.37 25.24
C HIS A 263 -18.18 -16.35 24.55
N ASP A 264 -18.48 -16.70 23.30
CA ASP A 264 -17.88 -17.85 22.63
C ASP A 264 -17.53 -17.61 21.16
N ARG A 265 -17.82 -16.45 20.57
CA ARG A 265 -17.57 -16.20 19.14
C ARG A 265 -16.88 -14.87 18.90
N GLU A 266 -16.13 -14.85 17.82
CA GLU A 266 -15.65 -13.67 17.13
C GLU A 266 -16.16 -13.71 15.69
N GLU A 267 -16.44 -12.56 15.07
CA GLU A 267 -17.10 -12.53 13.76
C GLU A 267 -16.57 -11.46 12.79
N ILE A 268 -16.77 -11.74 11.49
CA ILE A 268 -16.54 -10.82 10.38
C ILE A 268 -17.83 -10.73 9.56
N ASP A 269 -18.31 -9.51 9.39
CA ASP A 269 -19.46 -9.15 8.57
C ASP A 269 -19.05 -8.39 7.31
N LEU A 270 -19.94 -8.43 6.31
CA LEU A 270 -19.93 -7.48 5.20
C LEU A 270 -20.90 -6.33 5.48
N GLY A 271 -20.40 -5.11 5.32
CA GLY A 271 -21.13 -3.86 5.43
C GLY A 271 -22.28 -3.80 4.45
N GLN A 272 -23.51 -3.60 4.95
CA GLN A 272 -24.69 -3.39 4.12
C GLN A 272 -25.58 -2.33 4.75
N ALA A 273 -26.04 -1.38 3.92
CA ALA A 273 -26.91 -0.30 4.38
C ALA A 273 -28.22 -0.87 4.97
N GLY A 274 -28.50 -0.54 6.22
CA GLY A 274 -29.69 -0.98 6.96
C GLY A 274 -29.56 -2.36 7.59
N ALA A 275 -28.39 -3.00 7.51
CA ALA A 275 -28.16 -4.32 8.10
C ALA A 275 -28.26 -4.28 9.63
N ASN A 276 -28.80 -5.38 10.18
CA ASN A 276 -28.79 -5.66 11.60
C ASN A 276 -27.97 -6.94 11.84
N TYR A 277 -26.77 -6.79 12.40
CA TYR A 277 -25.83 -7.89 12.64
C TYR A 277 -26.17 -8.73 13.88
N GLY A 278 -27.22 -8.32 14.61
CA GLY A 278 -27.92 -9.19 15.54
C GLY A 278 -27.55 -9.05 17.00
N TRP A 279 -26.43 -8.43 17.37
CA TRP A 279 -26.08 -8.21 18.78
C TRP A 279 -27.15 -7.37 19.50
N ASP A 280 -27.62 -7.73 20.70
CA ASP A 280 -27.21 -8.84 21.56
C ASP A 280 -28.09 -10.09 21.47
N LEU A 281 -28.91 -10.20 20.42
CA LEU A 281 -29.77 -11.37 20.22
C LEU A 281 -29.01 -12.54 19.59
N PHE A 282 -28.01 -12.25 18.78
CA PHE A 282 -27.14 -13.22 18.13
C PHE A 282 -25.68 -12.91 18.42
N GLU A 283 -24.88 -13.98 18.44
CA GLU A 283 -23.42 -13.94 18.52
C GLU A 283 -22.90 -14.99 17.52
N GLY A 284 -22.29 -14.55 16.43
CA GLY A 284 -22.10 -15.40 15.26
C GLY A 284 -23.44 -15.84 14.67
N PRO A 285 -23.57 -17.11 14.22
CA PRO A 285 -24.83 -17.64 13.73
C PRO A 285 -25.78 -18.11 14.85
N GLU A 286 -25.38 -18.03 16.12
CA GLU A 286 -26.08 -18.63 17.25
C GLU A 286 -26.95 -17.60 17.97
N VAL A 287 -28.09 -18.05 18.49
CA VAL A 287 -28.94 -17.21 19.35
C VAL A 287 -28.24 -17.03 20.69
N PHE A 288 -27.90 -15.79 21.03
CA PHE A 288 -27.32 -15.40 22.31
C PHE A 288 -28.43 -15.08 23.33
N SER A 289 -29.32 -14.15 22.97
CA SER A 289 -30.47 -13.75 23.78
C SER A 289 -31.79 -13.95 23.02
N PRO A 290 -32.85 -14.45 23.69
CA PRO A 290 -34.14 -14.63 23.04
C PRO A 290 -34.77 -13.27 22.70
N GLY A 291 -35.09 -13.05 21.43
CA GLY A 291 -35.71 -11.81 20.97
C GLY A 291 -36.02 -11.84 19.48
N THR A 292 -36.39 -10.68 18.95
CA THR A 292 -36.54 -10.46 17.51
C THR A 292 -35.67 -9.27 17.14
N PRO A 293 -34.77 -9.40 16.14
CA PRO A 293 -33.96 -8.28 15.69
C PRO A 293 -34.82 -7.08 15.34
N THR A 294 -34.38 -5.89 15.72
CA THR A 294 -34.96 -4.63 15.28
C THR A 294 -35.00 -4.60 13.74
N GLY A 295 -36.16 -4.30 13.16
CA GLY A 295 -36.40 -4.40 11.71
C GLY A 295 -36.72 -5.82 11.20
N GLY A 296 -36.59 -6.85 12.05
CA GLY A 296 -37.10 -8.21 11.83
C GLY A 296 -36.21 -9.14 11.01
N THR A 297 -35.05 -8.70 10.52
CA THR A 297 -34.12 -9.51 9.72
C THR A 297 -32.72 -9.46 10.33
N LEU A 298 -32.09 -10.63 10.44
CA LEU A 298 -30.68 -10.77 10.81
C LEU A 298 -29.82 -10.83 9.54
N THR A 299 -28.76 -10.04 9.51
CA THR A 299 -27.64 -10.22 8.59
C THR A 299 -26.63 -11.12 9.27
N THR A 300 -26.33 -12.28 8.69
CA THR A 300 -25.38 -13.23 9.27
C THR A 300 -23.95 -12.90 8.86
N PRO A 301 -22.96 -13.16 9.73
CA PRO A 301 -21.55 -12.94 9.42
C PRO A 301 -21.08 -13.84 8.28
N ILE A 302 -20.11 -13.35 7.51
CA ILE A 302 -19.46 -14.11 6.44
C ILE A 302 -18.44 -15.10 6.98
N PHE A 303 -17.91 -14.84 8.18
CA PHE A 303 -16.99 -15.72 8.89
C PHE A 303 -17.10 -15.54 10.40
N TYR A 304 -16.88 -16.61 11.15
CA TYR A 304 -16.83 -16.58 12.61
C TYR A 304 -15.93 -17.71 13.12
N TYR A 305 -15.35 -17.54 14.31
CA TYR A 305 -14.59 -18.57 15.00
C TYR A 305 -14.86 -18.60 16.50
N GLY A 306 -14.49 -19.69 17.16
CA GLY A 306 -14.71 -19.90 18.59
C GLY A 306 -13.56 -19.39 19.46
N HIS A 307 -13.84 -19.17 20.75
CA HIS A 307 -12.83 -18.78 21.74
C HIS A 307 -11.71 -19.81 22.01
N ASP A 308 -11.79 -20.99 21.40
CA ASP A 308 -10.71 -21.97 21.32
C ASP A 308 -9.64 -21.62 20.28
N VAL A 309 -9.95 -20.74 19.32
CA VAL A 309 -9.03 -20.23 18.29
C VAL A 309 -8.45 -18.87 18.71
N GLY A 310 -9.31 -17.92 19.08
CA GLY A 310 -8.92 -16.55 19.48
C GLY A 310 -10.06 -15.87 20.26
N ARG A 311 -9.80 -14.75 20.95
CA ARG A 311 -10.75 -14.15 21.92
C ARG A 311 -10.89 -12.63 21.84
N SER A 312 -10.35 -12.03 20.79
CA SER A 312 -10.45 -10.61 20.56
C SER A 312 -10.07 -10.34 19.10
N ILE A 313 -11.01 -10.54 18.18
CA ILE A 313 -10.72 -10.30 16.77
C ILE A 313 -10.32 -8.84 16.55
N THR A 314 -9.29 -8.65 15.75
CA THR A 314 -8.95 -7.34 15.20
C THR A 314 -9.27 -7.37 13.73
N GLY A 315 -10.10 -6.44 13.27
CA GLY A 315 -10.28 -6.25 11.84
C GLY A 315 -8.99 -5.78 11.18
N GLY A 316 -8.97 -5.75 9.86
CA GLY A 316 -7.81 -5.33 9.10
C GLY A 316 -8.20 -4.82 7.73
N TYR A 317 -7.48 -5.21 6.67
CA TYR A 317 -7.63 -4.65 5.34
C TYR A 317 -7.48 -5.73 4.26
N VAL A 318 -8.16 -5.53 3.14
CA VAL A 318 -7.92 -6.30 1.92
C VAL A 318 -6.54 -5.94 1.36
N TYR A 319 -5.71 -6.95 1.10
CA TYR A 319 -4.38 -6.71 0.56
C TYR A 319 -4.46 -6.21 -0.89
N ARG A 320 -3.86 -5.04 -1.14
CA ARG A 320 -3.77 -4.34 -2.43
C ARG A 320 -2.36 -3.75 -2.62
N GLY A 321 -1.34 -4.41 -2.05
CA GLY A 321 0.03 -3.89 -2.02
C GLY A 321 0.91 -4.39 -3.17
N SER A 322 2.21 -4.13 -3.07
CA SER A 322 3.16 -4.35 -4.17
C SER A 322 3.38 -5.82 -4.59
N SER A 323 2.93 -6.80 -3.81
CA SER A 323 3.06 -8.23 -4.17
C SER A 323 1.84 -8.71 -4.94
N GLU A 324 2.03 -9.59 -5.92
CA GLU A 324 0.92 -10.32 -6.55
C GLU A 324 0.30 -11.36 -5.59
N GLY A 325 1.03 -11.78 -4.55
CA GLY A 325 0.57 -12.77 -3.58
C GLY A 325 -0.52 -12.24 -2.64
N LEU A 326 -1.57 -13.03 -2.43
CA LEU A 326 -2.72 -12.73 -1.56
C LEU A 326 -3.51 -11.46 -1.92
N GLN A 327 -3.39 -10.96 -3.15
CA GLN A 327 -4.23 -9.88 -3.65
C GLN A 327 -5.71 -10.19 -3.47
N GLY A 328 -6.47 -9.24 -2.90
CA GLY A 328 -7.89 -9.43 -2.59
C GLY A 328 -8.21 -10.27 -1.36
N HIS A 329 -7.20 -10.76 -0.62
CA HIS A 329 -7.43 -11.45 0.65
C HIS A 329 -7.53 -10.43 1.79
N TYR A 330 -8.57 -10.51 2.60
CA TYR A 330 -8.78 -9.68 3.78
C TYR A 330 -7.92 -10.17 4.94
N PHE A 331 -6.94 -9.39 5.36
CA PHE A 331 -6.13 -9.67 6.54
C PHE A 331 -6.85 -9.20 7.80
N PHE A 332 -6.79 -10.03 8.83
CA PHE A 332 -7.31 -9.73 10.16
C PHE A 332 -6.47 -10.46 11.21
N GLY A 333 -6.66 -10.13 12.49
CA GLY A 333 -5.89 -10.72 13.58
C GLY A 333 -6.75 -11.12 14.77
N ASP A 334 -6.09 -11.69 15.77
CA ASP A 334 -6.64 -11.83 17.11
C ASP A 334 -5.66 -11.23 18.11
N PHE A 335 -6.11 -10.21 18.84
CA PHE A 335 -5.27 -9.45 19.75
C PHE A 335 -4.74 -10.28 20.92
N ILE A 336 -5.56 -11.20 21.46
CA ILE A 336 -5.21 -11.97 22.65
C ILE A 336 -4.37 -13.19 22.29
N ALA A 337 -4.74 -13.90 21.22
CA ALA A 337 -4.04 -15.10 20.79
C ALA A 337 -2.78 -14.78 19.96
N GLY A 338 -2.67 -13.57 19.43
CA GLY A 338 -1.55 -13.12 18.61
C GLY A 338 -1.57 -13.69 17.20
N ASN A 339 -2.72 -14.18 16.75
CA ASN A 339 -2.86 -14.78 15.42
C ASN A 339 -3.03 -13.72 14.35
N ILE A 340 -2.59 -14.04 13.14
CA ILE A 340 -2.91 -13.30 11.91
C ILE A 340 -3.52 -14.28 10.92
N PHE A 341 -4.63 -13.88 10.31
CA PHE A 341 -5.40 -14.67 9.37
C PHE A 341 -5.61 -13.90 8.06
N THR A 342 -5.99 -14.65 7.02
CA THR A 342 -6.56 -14.09 5.79
C THR A 342 -7.93 -14.71 5.52
N LEU A 343 -8.86 -13.93 4.98
CA LEU A 343 -10.18 -14.36 4.52
C LEU A 343 -10.37 -13.99 3.05
N HIS A 344 -10.85 -14.93 2.23
CA HIS A 344 -11.22 -14.65 0.83
C HIS A 344 -12.42 -15.50 0.41
N PHE A 345 -13.08 -15.12 -0.68
CA PHE A 345 -14.15 -15.91 -1.29
C PHE A 345 -13.59 -16.71 -2.47
N ASP A 346 -13.67 -18.04 -2.42
CA ASP A 346 -13.12 -18.94 -3.45
C ASP A 346 -14.06 -19.18 -4.65
N GLY A 347 -15.15 -18.40 -4.73
CA GLY A 347 -16.23 -18.59 -5.70
C GLY A 347 -17.42 -19.41 -5.17
N THR A 348 -17.25 -20.13 -4.06
CA THR A 348 -18.29 -20.95 -3.43
C THR A 348 -18.50 -20.60 -1.95
N SER A 349 -17.42 -20.36 -1.21
CA SER A 349 -17.42 -20.13 0.23
C SER A 349 -16.34 -19.15 0.66
N TRP A 350 -16.54 -18.56 1.83
CA TRP A 350 -15.51 -17.79 2.52
C TRP A 350 -14.51 -18.73 3.18
N VAL A 351 -13.23 -18.53 2.89
CA VAL A 351 -12.13 -19.39 3.31
C VAL A 351 -11.17 -18.57 4.17
N ALA A 352 -11.08 -18.93 5.45
CA ALA A 352 -10.10 -18.39 6.38
C ALA A 352 -8.85 -19.27 6.44
N VAL A 353 -7.68 -18.65 6.48
CA VAL A 353 -6.39 -19.32 6.62
C VAL A 353 -5.60 -18.66 7.74
N ASP A 354 -5.12 -19.44 8.71
CA ASP A 354 -4.16 -18.98 9.71
C ASP A 354 -2.78 -18.79 9.06
N ARG A 355 -2.31 -17.54 9.06
CA ARG A 355 -1.05 -17.12 8.47
C ARG A 355 0.04 -16.89 9.51
N THR A 356 -0.24 -17.09 10.80
CA THR A 356 0.66 -16.73 11.91
C THR A 356 2.06 -17.32 11.74
N SER A 357 2.17 -18.60 11.37
CA SER A 357 3.47 -19.25 11.16
C SER A 357 4.19 -18.83 9.87
N GLN A 358 3.49 -18.15 8.97
CA GLN A 358 4.04 -17.64 7.71
C GLN A 358 4.61 -16.23 7.86
N ILE A 359 4.30 -15.52 8.94
CA ILE A 359 4.86 -14.20 9.24
C ILE A 359 6.34 -14.34 9.63
N VAL A 360 7.23 -13.76 8.83
CA VAL A 360 8.68 -13.78 9.07
C VAL A 360 9.16 -12.35 9.27
N THR A 361 9.48 -11.99 10.50
CA THR A 361 10.01 -10.66 10.82
C THR A 361 11.49 -10.55 10.50
N ASP A 362 11.91 -9.41 9.97
CA ASP A 362 13.33 -9.07 9.83
C ASP A 362 13.98 -8.77 11.20
N SER A 363 13.19 -8.27 12.14
CA SER A 363 13.60 -7.83 13.46
C SER A 363 12.37 -7.62 14.35
N GLY A 364 12.43 -7.90 15.66
CA GLY A 364 11.25 -7.75 16.52
C GLY A 364 10.22 -8.86 16.30
N SER A 365 9.01 -8.72 16.81
CA SER A 365 7.96 -9.76 16.71
C SER A 365 6.57 -9.15 16.78
N VAL A 366 5.65 -9.67 15.95
CA VAL A 366 4.22 -9.37 16.06
C VAL A 366 3.62 -10.33 17.08
N ASN A 367 3.17 -9.81 18.22
CA ASN A 367 2.60 -10.57 19.33
C ASN A 367 1.20 -10.11 19.73
N LEU A 368 0.91 -8.82 19.54
CA LEU A 368 -0.34 -8.16 19.92
C LEU A 368 -0.85 -7.35 18.72
N PRO A 369 -1.33 -8.00 17.64
CA PRO A 369 -1.79 -7.34 16.42
C PRO A 369 -3.07 -6.55 16.72
N ALA A 370 -2.91 -5.30 17.17
CA ALA A 370 -4.04 -4.45 17.56
C ALA A 370 -4.81 -3.93 16.36
N SER A 371 -4.18 -3.81 15.21
CA SER A 371 -4.82 -3.26 14.02
C SER A 371 -3.98 -3.52 12.78
N PHE A 372 -4.55 -3.15 11.64
CA PHE A 372 -3.85 -3.04 10.37
C PHE A 372 -4.12 -1.66 9.76
N GLY A 373 -3.40 -1.33 8.70
CA GLY A 373 -3.60 -0.11 7.93
C GLY A 373 -2.84 -0.14 6.62
N GLN A 374 -3.03 0.88 5.80
CA GLN A 374 -2.39 0.98 4.49
C GLN A 374 -1.71 2.34 4.30
N ASP A 375 -0.64 2.36 3.50
CA ASP A 375 -0.09 3.60 2.97
C ASP A 375 -0.77 3.99 1.65
N GLY A 376 -0.36 5.13 1.08
CA GLY A 376 -0.92 5.64 -0.17
C GLY A 376 -0.75 4.68 -1.37
N PHE A 377 0.26 3.80 -1.35
CA PHE A 377 0.53 2.77 -2.37
C PHE A 377 -0.20 1.44 -2.10
N GLY A 378 -1.07 1.37 -1.10
CA GLY A 378 -1.81 0.15 -0.78
C GLY A 378 -0.98 -0.91 -0.04
N ASN A 379 0.26 -0.60 0.36
CA ASN A 379 1.05 -1.52 1.16
C ASN A 379 0.37 -1.75 2.51
N LEU A 380 0.26 -3.03 2.89
CA LEU A 380 -0.38 -3.42 4.13
C LEU A 380 0.60 -3.34 5.31
N TYR A 381 0.12 -2.82 6.43
CA TYR A 381 0.84 -2.76 7.70
C TYR A 381 0.07 -3.47 8.80
N VAL A 382 0.79 -4.17 9.67
CA VAL A 382 0.26 -4.62 10.97
C VAL A 382 0.82 -3.74 12.08
N VAL A 383 -0.07 -3.33 12.98
CA VAL A 383 0.24 -2.50 14.14
C VAL A 383 0.30 -3.40 15.37
N ASP A 384 1.51 -3.58 15.91
CA ASP A 384 1.70 -4.31 17.15
C ASP A 384 1.59 -3.35 18.34
N HIS A 385 0.64 -3.64 19.24
CA HIS A 385 0.39 -2.83 20.43
C HIS A 385 1.60 -2.76 21.38
N GLY A 386 2.56 -3.69 21.25
CA GLY A 386 3.84 -3.66 21.96
C GLY A 386 4.77 -2.51 21.53
N GLY A 387 4.41 -1.76 20.48
CA GLY A 387 5.11 -0.54 20.08
C GLY A 387 5.90 -0.65 18.78
N GLU A 388 5.62 -1.66 17.96
CA GLU A 388 6.25 -1.89 16.66
C GLU A 388 5.21 -1.85 15.52
N ILE A 389 5.64 -1.43 14.33
CA ILE A 389 4.82 -1.47 13.11
C ILE A 389 5.60 -2.22 12.04
N PHE A 390 4.92 -3.10 11.32
CA PHE A 390 5.52 -3.92 10.27
C PHE A 390 4.76 -3.78 8.97
N ARG A 391 5.49 -3.58 7.86
CA ARG A 391 4.92 -3.76 6.51
C ARG A 391 4.89 -5.24 6.18
N LEU A 392 3.75 -5.74 5.70
CA LEU A 392 3.55 -7.12 5.30
C LEU A 392 3.66 -7.26 3.78
N THR A 393 4.56 -8.12 3.32
CA THR A 393 4.77 -8.43 1.90
C THR A 393 4.69 -9.94 1.70
N PRO A 394 3.58 -10.48 1.16
CA PRO A 394 3.45 -11.89 0.84
C PRO A 394 4.48 -12.32 -0.22
N ASN A 395 5.13 -13.48 -0.01
CA ASN A 395 6.11 -14.04 -0.95
C ASN A 395 5.50 -15.24 -1.69
N VAL A 396 5.27 -15.04 -2.98
CA VAL A 396 4.79 -16.06 -3.92
C VAL A 396 5.88 -16.39 -4.94
N ASN A 397 5.94 -17.66 -5.35
CA ASN A 397 6.68 -18.05 -6.54
C ASN A 397 5.66 -18.14 -7.67
N SER A 398 5.50 -17.05 -8.42
CA SER A 398 4.58 -16.98 -9.55
C SER A 398 5.23 -17.53 -10.82
N ALA A 399 4.38 -17.99 -11.73
CA ALA A 399 4.75 -18.40 -13.08
C ALA A 399 3.90 -17.67 -14.13
N ASP A 400 3.28 -16.56 -13.70
CA ASP A 400 2.56 -15.62 -14.55
C ASP A 400 3.46 -15.09 -15.69
N GLN A 401 2.84 -14.67 -16.80
CA GLN A 401 3.56 -14.15 -17.96
C GLN A 401 3.08 -12.75 -18.32
N GLY A 402 3.69 -12.14 -19.34
CA GLY A 402 3.39 -10.77 -19.73
C GLY A 402 1.95 -10.57 -20.21
N ASP A 403 1.32 -9.51 -19.71
CA ASP A 403 -0.07 -9.15 -19.92
C ASP A 403 -0.28 -7.81 -20.63
N ALA A 404 -1.47 -7.63 -21.19
CA ALA A 404 -1.95 -6.35 -21.69
C ALA A 404 -3.26 -5.97 -21.00
N LEU A 405 -3.19 -4.97 -20.11
CA LEU A 405 -4.31 -4.49 -19.30
C LEU A 405 -4.71 -3.08 -19.74
N SER A 406 -6.01 -2.83 -19.86
CA SER A 406 -6.54 -1.51 -20.23
C SER A 406 -7.74 -1.14 -19.35
N GLY A 407 -7.71 -0.01 -18.65
CA GLY A 407 -8.78 0.50 -17.78
C GLY A 407 -9.90 1.20 -18.55
N LEU A 408 -9.52 2.10 -19.47
CA LEU A 408 -10.36 2.96 -20.31
C LEU A 408 -10.79 4.28 -19.65
N ASP A 409 -12.02 4.40 -19.16
CA ASP A 409 -12.50 5.60 -18.45
C ASP A 409 -12.81 5.18 -17.00
N GLY A 410 -12.55 6.05 -16.03
CA GLY A 410 -12.75 5.74 -14.61
C GLY A 410 -11.45 5.90 -13.83
N ASN A 411 -11.53 5.83 -12.50
CA ASN A 411 -10.34 5.76 -11.66
C ASN A 411 -10.09 4.27 -11.38
N ASP A 412 -9.12 3.68 -12.07
CA ASP A 412 -8.90 2.24 -12.16
C ASP A 412 -7.70 1.79 -11.32
N LEU A 413 -7.74 0.54 -10.84
CA LEU A 413 -6.62 -0.15 -10.20
C LEU A 413 -6.19 -1.33 -11.07
N LEU A 414 -4.98 -1.27 -11.62
CA LEU A 414 -4.42 -2.28 -12.51
C LEU A 414 -3.20 -2.94 -11.86
N PHE A 415 -3.19 -4.27 -11.80
CA PHE A 415 -2.08 -5.08 -11.30
C PHE A 415 -1.61 -6.04 -12.40
N GLY A 416 -0.42 -5.80 -12.94
CA GLY A 416 0.25 -6.64 -13.94
C GLY A 416 0.58 -8.01 -13.37
N GLY A 417 1.51 -8.07 -12.43
CA GLY A 417 1.87 -9.30 -11.72
C GLY A 417 3.33 -9.65 -11.94
N SER A 418 3.60 -10.88 -12.35
CA SER A 418 4.94 -11.28 -12.79
C SER A 418 4.91 -11.45 -14.31
N GLY A 419 5.83 -10.84 -15.03
CA GLY A 419 5.76 -10.79 -16.48
C GLY A 419 6.29 -9.47 -16.99
N ASN A 420 6.43 -9.33 -18.31
CA ASN A 420 6.66 -8.00 -18.88
C ASN A 420 5.30 -7.50 -19.35
N ASP A 421 4.70 -6.64 -18.56
CA ASP A 421 3.31 -6.23 -18.70
C ASP A 421 3.18 -4.90 -19.41
N SER A 422 2.02 -4.68 -20.03
CA SER A 422 1.63 -3.42 -20.65
C SER A 422 0.31 -2.97 -20.02
N LEU A 423 0.38 -1.93 -19.18
CA LEU A 423 -0.77 -1.37 -18.46
C LEU A 423 -1.12 0.01 -19.05
N ASP A 424 -2.39 0.21 -19.37
CA ASP A 424 -2.96 1.47 -19.87
C ASP A 424 -4.16 1.85 -19.01
N GLY A 425 -4.02 2.87 -18.15
CA GLY A 425 -5.09 3.34 -17.26
C GLY A 425 -6.22 3.95 -18.07
N GLY A 426 -5.90 4.99 -18.84
CA GLY A 426 -6.78 5.60 -19.81
C GLY A 426 -7.19 7.01 -19.38
N ALA A 427 -8.36 7.19 -18.79
CA ALA A 427 -8.87 8.49 -18.38
C ALA A 427 -9.51 8.44 -17.00
N GLY A 428 -9.03 9.27 -16.08
CA GLY A 428 -9.36 9.26 -14.66
C GLY A 428 -8.06 9.22 -13.86
N ASP A 429 -8.16 9.29 -12.53
CA ASP A 429 -6.97 9.20 -11.67
C ASP A 429 -6.71 7.73 -11.36
N ASP A 430 -5.77 7.12 -12.08
CA ASP A 430 -5.52 5.66 -12.08
C ASP A 430 -4.34 5.25 -11.20
N GLU A 431 -4.35 4.01 -10.70
CA GLU A 431 -3.23 3.38 -10.00
C GLU A 431 -2.79 2.10 -10.73
N LEU A 432 -1.59 2.15 -11.32
CA LEU A 432 -1.02 1.07 -12.10
C LEU A 432 0.18 0.48 -11.37
N GLN A 433 0.18 -0.84 -11.20
CA GLN A 433 1.29 -1.60 -10.62
C GLN A 433 1.75 -2.68 -11.60
N GLY A 434 2.93 -2.49 -12.19
CA GLY A 434 3.57 -3.45 -13.11
C GLY A 434 3.89 -4.76 -12.39
N GLY A 435 4.73 -4.68 -11.37
CA GLY A 435 5.07 -5.82 -10.52
C GLY A 435 6.49 -6.30 -10.78
N ASN A 436 6.68 -7.56 -11.15
CA ASN A 436 8.01 -8.09 -11.47
C ASN A 436 8.16 -8.22 -12.99
N GLY A 437 9.15 -7.54 -13.57
CA GLY A 437 9.53 -7.68 -14.97
C GLY A 437 9.93 -6.35 -15.57
N ALA A 438 9.91 -6.26 -16.90
CA ALA A 438 10.14 -5.00 -17.59
C ALA A 438 8.81 -4.50 -18.15
N ASP A 439 8.17 -3.60 -17.41
CA ASP A 439 6.79 -3.21 -17.66
C ASP A 439 6.69 -1.89 -18.42
N ILE A 440 5.58 -1.73 -19.14
CA ILE A 440 5.19 -0.50 -19.83
C ILE A 440 3.93 0.03 -19.17
N LEU A 441 4.01 1.22 -18.60
CA LEU A 441 2.90 1.86 -17.91
C LEU A 441 2.50 3.15 -18.64
N ILE A 442 1.23 3.25 -19.02
CA ILE A 442 0.59 4.45 -19.57
C ILE A 442 -0.49 4.84 -18.57
N GLY A 443 -0.30 5.94 -17.85
CA GLY A 443 -1.35 6.47 -16.96
C GLY A 443 -2.54 6.96 -17.78
N GLY A 444 -2.25 7.90 -18.69
CA GLY A 444 -3.27 8.49 -19.54
C GLY A 444 -3.66 9.85 -19.01
N ALA A 445 -4.94 10.21 -19.06
CA ALA A 445 -5.43 11.51 -18.64
C ALA A 445 -5.95 11.48 -17.20
N GLY A 446 -5.37 12.27 -16.31
CA GLY A 446 -5.67 12.29 -14.89
C GLY A 446 -4.40 12.51 -14.08
N ASP A 447 -4.52 12.56 -12.75
CA ASP A 447 -3.35 12.57 -11.87
C ASP A 447 -3.06 11.12 -11.41
N ASP A 448 -2.19 10.41 -12.13
CA ASP A 448 -2.01 8.96 -11.98
C ASP A 448 -0.89 8.57 -11.00
N ILE A 449 -0.95 7.33 -10.51
CA ILE A 449 0.11 6.68 -9.74
C ILE A 449 0.65 5.49 -10.53
N LEU A 450 1.92 5.56 -10.94
CA LEU A 450 2.59 4.51 -11.71
C LEU A 450 3.71 3.85 -10.89
N LEU A 451 3.53 2.57 -10.58
CA LEU A 451 4.46 1.75 -9.82
C LEU A 451 5.03 0.68 -10.74
N GLY A 452 6.27 0.84 -11.21
CA GLY A 452 6.92 -0.15 -12.07
C GLY A 452 7.15 -1.46 -11.31
N GLY A 453 7.89 -1.36 -10.20
CA GLY A 453 8.10 -2.47 -9.30
C GLY A 453 9.54 -2.96 -9.35
N ALA A 454 9.74 -4.23 -9.68
CA ALA A 454 11.06 -4.85 -9.79
C ALA A 454 11.37 -5.15 -11.26
N GLY A 455 12.55 -4.73 -11.71
CA GLY A 455 12.99 -4.87 -13.09
C GLY A 455 13.20 -3.49 -13.68
N ILE A 456 12.94 -3.31 -14.98
CA ILE A 456 13.22 -2.04 -15.65
C ILE A 456 12.00 -1.54 -16.39
N ASP A 457 11.38 -0.55 -15.79
CA ASP A 457 10.04 -0.14 -16.15
C ASP A 457 10.05 1.17 -16.92
N THR A 458 9.10 1.30 -17.84
CA THR A 458 8.97 2.44 -18.73
C THR A 458 7.60 3.08 -18.58
N ALA A 459 7.54 4.29 -18.06
CA ALA A 459 6.34 5.12 -18.14
C ALA A 459 6.30 5.86 -19.49
N VAL A 460 5.16 5.80 -20.18
CA VAL A 460 4.97 6.36 -21.51
C VAL A 460 3.97 7.51 -21.45
N PHE A 461 4.38 8.67 -21.96
CA PHE A 461 3.55 9.89 -22.02
C PHE A 461 3.30 10.29 -23.47
N SER A 462 2.11 10.78 -23.76
CA SER A 462 1.82 11.27 -25.10
C SER A 462 2.42 12.66 -25.33
N GLY A 463 2.68 13.02 -26.59
CA GLY A 463 3.25 14.32 -26.93
C GLY A 463 4.77 14.44 -26.70
N ASN A 464 5.30 15.64 -26.87
CA ASN A 464 6.75 15.84 -26.87
C ASN A 464 7.28 16.09 -25.45
N ARG A 465 8.56 15.76 -25.21
CA ARG A 465 9.21 15.98 -23.91
C ARG A 465 9.10 17.44 -23.44
N ALA A 466 9.19 18.40 -24.36
CA ALA A 466 9.15 19.83 -24.02
C ALA A 466 7.81 20.30 -23.42
N ASP A 467 6.74 19.53 -23.62
CA ASP A 467 5.41 19.83 -23.08
C ASP A 467 5.23 19.34 -21.63
N HIS A 468 6.23 18.65 -21.08
CA HIS A 468 6.19 18.03 -19.75
C HIS A 468 7.19 18.66 -18.78
N ALA A 469 6.82 18.77 -17.51
CA ALA A 469 7.72 19.04 -16.41
C ALA A 469 8.00 17.74 -15.65
N VAL A 470 9.28 17.35 -15.58
CA VAL A 470 9.72 16.13 -14.91
C VAL A 470 10.39 16.50 -13.60
N GLY A 471 9.92 15.88 -12.51
CA GLY A 471 10.42 16.04 -11.16
C GLY A 471 11.79 15.43 -10.93
N ALA A 472 12.31 15.59 -9.72
CA ALA A 472 13.60 15.04 -9.34
C ALA A 472 13.58 13.51 -9.46
N ALA A 473 14.62 12.94 -10.08
CA ALA A 473 14.73 11.50 -10.33
C ALA A 473 13.53 10.89 -11.08
N GLY A 474 12.75 11.69 -11.83
CA GLY A 474 11.58 11.19 -12.55
C GLY A 474 10.39 10.86 -11.67
N SER A 475 10.40 11.21 -10.37
CA SER A 475 9.35 10.81 -9.43
C SER A 475 7.99 11.46 -9.70
N THR A 476 7.95 12.50 -10.52
CA THR A 476 6.71 13.11 -11.01
C THR A 476 6.86 13.53 -12.46
N VAL A 477 5.78 13.46 -13.22
CA VAL A 477 5.69 13.99 -14.58
C VAL A 477 4.38 14.76 -14.68
N SER A 478 4.43 16.04 -15.06
CA SER A 478 3.22 16.85 -15.26
C SER A 478 3.19 17.41 -16.66
N GLY A 479 2.01 17.44 -17.26
CA GLY A 479 1.86 17.76 -18.68
C GLY A 479 0.41 18.02 -19.09
N PRO A 480 0.10 17.85 -20.39
CA PRO A 480 -1.25 18.02 -20.91
C PRO A 480 -2.27 16.98 -20.40
N GLU A 481 -1.79 15.82 -19.96
CA GLU A 481 -2.63 14.69 -19.53
C GLU A 481 -2.93 14.74 -18.03
N GLY A 482 -2.06 15.36 -17.22
CA GLY A 482 -2.28 15.60 -15.80
C GLY A 482 -0.95 15.69 -15.06
N SER A 483 -0.94 15.31 -13.79
CA SER A 483 0.24 15.30 -12.91
C SER A 483 0.44 13.95 -12.23
N ASP A 484 1.30 13.14 -12.82
CA ASP A 484 1.53 11.76 -12.42
C ASP A 484 2.64 11.63 -11.39
N THR A 485 2.48 10.68 -10.48
CA THR A 485 3.49 10.28 -9.50
C THR A 485 4.03 8.90 -9.83
N LEU A 486 5.35 8.81 -9.91
CA LEU A 486 6.05 7.61 -10.34
C LEU A 486 6.92 7.07 -9.22
N ALA A 487 6.89 5.76 -9.00
CA ALA A 487 7.81 5.05 -8.13
C ALA A 487 8.35 3.81 -8.83
N SER A 488 9.65 3.54 -8.64
CA SER A 488 10.35 2.43 -9.31
C SER A 488 10.14 2.45 -10.84
N ILE A 489 10.33 3.61 -11.47
CA ILE A 489 10.31 3.78 -12.92
C ILE A 489 11.68 4.26 -13.38
N GLU A 490 12.36 3.46 -14.19
CA GLU A 490 13.72 3.76 -14.64
C GLU A 490 13.72 4.59 -15.94
N ARG A 491 12.66 4.50 -16.74
CA ARG A 491 12.56 5.18 -18.04
C ARG A 491 11.27 5.94 -18.24
N LEU A 492 11.40 7.10 -18.89
CA LEU A 492 10.27 7.86 -19.39
C LEU A 492 10.37 7.93 -20.92
N GLN A 493 9.29 7.59 -21.60
CA GLN A 493 9.17 7.68 -23.04
C GLN A 493 8.19 8.79 -23.41
N PHE A 494 8.62 9.69 -24.29
CA PHE A 494 7.81 10.71 -24.94
C PHE A 494 7.81 10.45 -26.46
N ALA A 495 6.98 11.18 -27.21
CA ALA A 495 6.89 11.01 -28.67
C ALA A 495 8.21 11.32 -29.41
N ASP A 496 9.06 12.20 -28.86
CA ASP A 496 10.30 12.67 -29.48
C ASP A 496 11.58 12.39 -28.70
N ALA A 497 11.49 11.88 -27.46
CA ALA A 497 12.64 11.65 -26.60
C ALA A 497 12.39 10.53 -25.57
N ASN A 498 13.46 9.85 -25.17
CA ASN A 498 13.46 8.93 -24.04
C ASN A 498 14.41 9.45 -22.96
N LEU A 499 13.96 9.44 -21.71
CA LEU A 499 14.78 9.74 -20.54
C LEU A 499 15.05 8.46 -19.75
N ALA A 500 16.25 8.36 -19.18
CA ALA A 500 16.57 7.32 -18.21
C ALA A 500 17.12 7.95 -16.92
N PHE A 501 16.69 7.40 -15.79
CA PHE A 501 17.08 7.82 -14.45
C PHE A 501 17.98 6.75 -13.80
N ASP A 502 18.98 7.20 -13.05
CA ASP A 502 19.82 6.31 -12.22
C ASP A 502 19.30 6.32 -10.78
N LEU A 503 18.36 5.43 -10.49
CA LEU A 503 17.70 5.33 -9.19
C LEU A 503 18.52 4.57 -8.13
N GLY A 504 19.80 4.26 -8.40
CA GLY A 504 20.70 3.66 -7.42
C GLY A 504 20.45 2.18 -7.12
N MET A 505 19.55 1.53 -7.88
CA MET A 505 19.41 0.07 -7.92
C MET A 505 20.18 -0.48 -9.13
N ALA A 506 20.52 -1.77 -9.08
CA ALA A 506 21.52 -2.42 -9.92
C ALA A 506 21.20 -2.51 -11.42
N GLU A 507 20.30 -1.70 -11.99
CA GLU A 507 19.67 -1.90 -13.31
C GLU A 507 19.41 -0.59 -14.11
N ALA A 508 20.24 0.44 -13.91
CA ALA A 508 20.13 1.69 -14.68
C ALA A 508 20.81 1.65 -16.07
N ALA A 509 20.34 2.50 -17.01
CA ALA A 509 20.98 2.75 -18.31
C ALA A 509 22.46 3.17 -18.18
N GLY A 510 22.82 3.84 -17.07
CA GLY A 510 24.21 4.17 -16.73
C GLY A 510 25.08 2.93 -16.52
N ASN A 511 24.54 1.86 -15.90
CA ASN A 511 25.25 0.61 -15.67
C ASN A 511 25.50 -0.14 -16.99
N THR A 512 24.53 -0.12 -17.92
CA THR A 512 24.71 -0.65 -19.27
C THR A 512 25.91 0.00 -19.95
N VAL A 513 25.99 1.33 -19.95
CA VAL A 513 27.12 2.06 -20.55
C VAL A 513 28.43 1.72 -19.85
N ARG A 514 28.41 1.59 -18.52
CA ARG A 514 29.60 1.23 -17.72
C ARG A 514 30.10 -0.17 -18.01
N ILE A 515 29.22 -1.14 -18.23
CA ILE A 515 29.59 -2.53 -18.57
C ILE A 515 30.12 -2.61 -19.99
N ILE A 516 29.35 -2.08 -20.94
CA ILE A 516 29.71 -2.08 -22.35
C ILE A 516 31.01 -1.29 -22.55
N GLY A 517 31.15 -0.18 -21.84
CA GLY A 517 32.37 0.60 -21.75
C GLY A 517 33.57 -0.14 -21.16
N ALA A 518 33.39 -0.83 -20.02
CA ALA A 518 34.45 -1.64 -19.43
C ALA A 518 34.89 -2.79 -20.35
N ALA A 519 33.98 -3.34 -21.16
CA ALA A 519 34.29 -4.39 -22.13
C ALA A 519 34.98 -3.87 -23.40
N PHE A 520 34.59 -2.69 -23.91
CA PHE A 520 34.97 -2.24 -25.25
C PHE A 520 35.70 -0.90 -25.35
N ASP A 521 35.90 -0.16 -24.26
CA ASP A 521 36.49 1.19 -24.18
C ASP A 521 35.62 2.36 -24.72
N ALA A 522 35.87 3.57 -24.20
CA ALA A 522 35.10 4.76 -24.59
C ALA A 522 35.26 5.15 -26.08
N PRO A 523 36.48 5.17 -26.68
CA PRO A 523 36.64 5.48 -28.10
C PRO A 523 35.90 4.55 -29.05
N THR A 524 35.85 3.24 -28.74
CA THR A 524 35.12 2.24 -29.53
C THR A 524 33.63 2.50 -29.42
N ILE A 525 33.13 2.76 -28.23
CA ILE A 525 31.71 3.05 -28.02
C ILE A 525 31.27 4.35 -28.70
N GLN A 526 32.10 5.39 -28.73
CA GLN A 526 31.82 6.60 -29.51
C GLN A 526 31.71 6.33 -31.03
N GLN A 527 32.44 5.33 -31.53
CA GLN A 527 32.38 4.91 -32.94
C GLN A 527 31.27 3.87 -33.21
N ARG A 528 30.85 3.14 -32.17
CA ARG A 528 29.86 2.05 -32.20
C ARG A 528 28.81 2.25 -31.09
N PRO A 529 28.03 3.34 -31.16
CA PRO A 529 26.97 3.59 -30.17
C PRO A 529 25.87 2.51 -30.20
N ASP A 530 25.78 1.75 -31.29
CA ASP A 530 24.90 0.59 -31.40
C ASP A 530 25.18 -0.48 -30.34
N TYR A 531 26.40 -0.58 -29.79
CA TYR A 531 26.71 -1.51 -28.70
C TYR A 531 26.02 -1.14 -27.40
N VAL A 532 25.91 0.17 -27.12
CA VAL A 532 25.17 0.67 -25.97
C VAL A 532 23.67 0.45 -26.20
N GLY A 533 23.17 0.75 -27.40
CA GLY A 533 21.76 0.51 -27.74
C GLY A 533 21.36 -0.97 -27.65
N ILE A 534 22.20 -1.89 -28.10
CA ILE A 534 21.99 -3.34 -27.95
C ILE A 534 22.00 -3.74 -26.47
N GLY A 535 22.94 -3.18 -25.68
CA GLY A 535 22.98 -3.40 -24.24
C GLY A 535 21.67 -2.96 -23.57
N LEU A 536 21.18 -1.77 -23.90
CA LEU A 536 19.91 -1.25 -23.37
C LEU A 536 18.75 -2.16 -23.77
N ASN A 537 18.66 -2.58 -25.03
CA ASN A 537 17.62 -3.51 -25.48
C ASN A 537 17.65 -4.86 -24.74
N PHE A 538 18.81 -5.37 -24.32
CA PHE A 538 18.85 -6.59 -23.52
C PHE A 538 18.23 -6.39 -22.14
N PHE A 539 18.49 -5.23 -21.53
CA PHE A 539 17.87 -4.83 -20.28
C PHE A 539 16.36 -4.63 -20.45
N ASP A 540 15.92 -3.98 -21.53
CA ASP A 540 14.49 -3.82 -21.88
C ASP A 540 13.79 -5.19 -22.06
N SER A 541 14.55 -6.23 -22.37
CA SER A 541 14.04 -7.61 -22.49
C SER A 541 14.09 -8.42 -21.19
N GLY A 542 14.37 -7.79 -20.04
CA GLY A 542 14.45 -8.44 -18.73
C GLY A 542 15.74 -9.24 -18.50
N MET A 543 16.80 -9.01 -19.28
CA MET A 543 18.07 -9.73 -19.11
C MET A 543 18.84 -9.18 -17.90
N SER A 544 19.25 -10.08 -16.99
CA SER A 544 20.02 -9.67 -15.81
C SER A 544 21.38 -9.05 -16.16
N MET A 545 21.87 -8.17 -15.29
CA MET A 545 23.17 -7.51 -15.42
C MET A 545 24.32 -8.50 -15.65
N LEU A 546 24.30 -9.63 -14.94
CA LEU A 546 25.31 -10.68 -15.07
C LEU A 546 25.23 -11.38 -16.43
N ALA A 547 24.02 -11.59 -16.96
CA ALA A 547 23.84 -12.15 -18.29
C ALA A 547 24.31 -11.17 -19.37
N VAL A 548 24.04 -9.86 -19.22
CA VAL A 548 24.57 -8.84 -20.14
C VAL A 548 26.11 -8.77 -20.09
N CYS A 549 26.71 -8.86 -18.90
CA CYS A 549 28.17 -9.01 -18.77
C CYS A 549 28.69 -10.23 -19.54
N GLN A 550 28.00 -11.38 -19.44
CA GLN A 550 28.38 -12.59 -20.16
C GLN A 550 28.29 -12.40 -21.68
N VAL A 551 27.23 -11.76 -22.18
CA VAL A 551 27.09 -11.43 -23.60
C VAL A 551 28.21 -10.52 -24.09
N ALA A 552 28.58 -9.51 -23.30
CA ALA A 552 29.70 -8.61 -23.62
C ALA A 552 31.03 -9.39 -23.70
N ILE A 553 31.29 -10.30 -22.75
CA ILE A 553 32.48 -11.17 -22.74
C ILE A 553 32.52 -12.10 -23.97
N ASP A 554 31.38 -12.67 -24.34
CA ASP A 554 31.28 -13.52 -25.53
C ASP A 554 31.56 -12.73 -26.80
N ALA A 555 31.08 -11.48 -26.87
CA ALA A 555 31.38 -10.55 -27.96
C ALA A 555 32.86 -10.09 -28.00
N MET A 556 33.57 -10.08 -26.85
CA MET A 556 35.02 -9.92 -26.80
C MET A 556 35.79 -11.16 -27.31
N GLY A 557 35.09 -12.27 -27.57
CA GLY A 557 35.67 -13.52 -28.07
C GLY A 557 36.12 -14.50 -26.99
N SER A 558 35.48 -14.49 -25.82
CA SER A 558 35.76 -15.39 -24.68
C SER A 558 37.25 -15.46 -24.30
N PRO A 559 37.86 -14.32 -23.92
CA PRO A 559 39.29 -14.23 -23.63
C PRO A 559 39.74 -15.12 -22.46
N THR A 560 41.01 -15.50 -22.44
CA THR A 560 41.63 -16.12 -21.25
C THR A 560 41.55 -15.15 -20.07
N ASN A 561 41.58 -15.64 -18.83
CA ASN A 561 41.53 -14.78 -17.63
C ASN A 561 42.58 -13.66 -17.65
N GLU A 562 43.79 -13.94 -18.13
CA GLU A 562 44.84 -12.93 -18.23
C GLU A 562 44.53 -11.87 -19.29
N ALA A 563 44.06 -12.28 -20.47
CA ALA A 563 43.67 -11.35 -21.53
C ALA A 563 42.46 -10.50 -21.11
N PHE A 564 41.46 -11.13 -20.49
CA PHE A 564 40.27 -10.48 -19.94
C PHE A 564 40.63 -9.38 -18.94
N VAL A 565 41.45 -9.70 -17.93
CA VAL A 565 41.87 -8.74 -16.91
C VAL A 565 42.65 -7.57 -17.51
N ASN A 566 43.56 -7.83 -18.44
CA ASN A 566 44.31 -6.74 -19.10
C ASN A 566 43.37 -5.80 -19.86
N THR A 567 42.45 -6.35 -20.66
CA THR A 567 41.51 -5.54 -21.46
C THR A 567 40.58 -4.72 -20.58
N VAL A 568 39.88 -5.35 -19.62
CA VAL A 568 38.91 -4.64 -18.77
C VAL A 568 39.61 -3.58 -17.91
N TYR A 569 40.78 -3.90 -17.36
CA TYR A 569 41.54 -2.93 -16.56
C TYR A 569 42.02 -1.76 -17.43
N GLU A 570 42.57 -2.01 -18.61
CA GLU A 570 43.02 -0.95 -19.51
C GLU A 570 41.87 -0.06 -19.98
N ASN A 571 40.70 -0.64 -20.28
CA ASN A 571 39.52 0.12 -20.66
C ASN A 571 39.06 1.05 -19.53
N VAL A 572 38.95 0.53 -18.29
CA VAL A 572 38.47 1.27 -17.12
C VAL A 572 39.48 2.31 -16.62
N VAL A 573 40.76 1.94 -16.54
CA VAL A 573 41.82 2.75 -15.90
C VAL A 573 42.58 3.61 -16.93
N GLY A 574 42.53 3.25 -18.21
CA GLY A 574 43.23 3.92 -19.31
C GLY A 574 44.69 3.48 -19.51
N VAL A 575 45.17 2.51 -18.72
CA VAL A 575 46.52 1.92 -18.82
C VAL A 575 46.49 0.44 -18.45
N LEU A 576 47.42 -0.34 -18.99
CA LEU A 576 47.58 -1.75 -18.59
C LEU A 576 47.88 -1.91 -17.10
N PRO A 577 47.37 -2.97 -16.44
CA PRO A 577 47.67 -3.26 -15.05
C PRO A 577 49.14 -3.59 -14.84
N SER A 578 49.69 -3.24 -13.68
CA SER A 578 50.99 -3.78 -13.27
C SER A 578 50.92 -5.31 -13.09
N ALA A 579 52.08 -5.98 -13.08
CA ALA A 579 52.11 -7.43 -12.89
C ALA A 579 51.42 -7.87 -11.59
N ALA A 580 51.59 -7.11 -10.50
CA ALA A 580 50.96 -7.43 -9.21
C ALA A 580 49.44 -7.27 -9.24
N GLU A 581 48.92 -6.24 -9.91
CA GLU A 581 47.48 -6.01 -10.06
C GLU A 581 46.83 -7.08 -10.96
N ARG A 582 47.49 -7.39 -12.08
CA ARG A 582 47.04 -8.45 -12.97
C ARG A 582 47.00 -9.79 -12.24
N ASP A 583 48.07 -10.14 -11.52
CA ASP A 583 48.14 -11.41 -10.79
C ASP A 583 47.07 -11.49 -9.68
N LEU A 584 46.73 -10.37 -9.04
CA LEU A 584 45.63 -10.28 -8.07
C LEU A 584 44.28 -10.62 -8.70
N TYR A 585 43.89 -9.92 -9.77
CA TYR A 585 42.58 -10.12 -10.41
C TYR A 585 42.48 -11.45 -11.16
N VAL A 586 43.56 -11.89 -11.82
CA VAL A 586 43.63 -13.22 -12.43
C VAL A 586 43.50 -14.30 -11.34
N GLY A 587 44.12 -14.09 -10.18
CA GLY A 587 43.99 -15.00 -9.02
C GLY A 587 42.55 -15.17 -8.53
N MET A 588 41.72 -14.12 -8.61
CA MET A 588 40.29 -14.20 -8.26
C MET A 588 39.50 -15.11 -9.21
N LEU A 589 39.96 -15.26 -10.46
CA LEU A 589 39.29 -16.04 -11.52
C LEU A 589 39.79 -17.50 -11.65
N GLN A 590 40.86 -17.92 -10.95
CA GLN A 590 41.48 -19.24 -11.15
C GLN A 590 40.89 -20.35 -10.25
N GLY A 591 40.65 -21.54 -10.83
CA GLY A 591 40.23 -22.77 -10.13
C GLY A 591 38.78 -23.20 -10.41
N SER A 592 38.41 -24.45 -10.09
CA SER A 592 37.01 -24.89 -10.11
C SER A 592 36.29 -24.30 -8.89
N GLY A 593 35.65 -23.14 -9.08
CA GLY A 593 35.07 -22.31 -8.02
C GLY A 593 35.96 -21.15 -7.59
N GLY A 594 36.60 -20.44 -8.55
CA GLY A 594 37.23 -19.15 -8.28
C GLY A 594 36.31 -18.22 -7.49
N ALA A 595 36.87 -17.24 -6.79
CA ALA A 595 36.09 -16.34 -5.93
C ALA A 595 35.06 -15.51 -6.72
N MET A 596 35.29 -15.31 -8.02
CA MET A 596 34.38 -14.67 -8.97
C MET A 596 34.54 -15.29 -10.37
N THR A 597 33.48 -15.18 -11.17
CA THR A 597 33.45 -15.39 -12.62
C THR A 597 33.96 -14.15 -13.37
N GLN A 598 34.26 -14.27 -14.66
CA GLN A 598 34.60 -13.10 -15.48
C GLN A 598 33.45 -12.09 -15.54
N ALA A 599 32.20 -12.56 -15.59
CA ALA A 599 31.02 -11.71 -15.61
C ALA A 599 30.85 -10.93 -14.28
N GLU A 600 31.07 -11.59 -13.13
CA GLU A 600 31.08 -10.91 -11.83
C GLU A 600 32.21 -9.90 -11.71
N LEU A 601 33.41 -10.21 -12.23
CA LEU A 601 34.53 -9.26 -12.24
C LEU A 601 34.29 -8.08 -13.20
N LEU A 602 33.65 -8.31 -14.35
CA LEU A 602 33.26 -7.23 -15.27
C LEU A 602 32.27 -6.28 -14.61
N MET A 603 31.25 -6.85 -13.94
CA MET A 603 30.26 -6.08 -13.20
C MET A 603 30.91 -5.28 -12.06
N PHE A 604 31.84 -5.90 -11.33
CA PHE A 604 32.63 -5.21 -10.30
C PHE A 604 33.43 -4.03 -10.89
N ALA A 605 34.14 -4.26 -12.00
CA ALA A 605 34.92 -3.22 -12.68
C ALA A 605 34.03 -2.08 -13.19
N ALA A 606 32.87 -2.42 -13.75
CA ALA A 606 31.88 -1.46 -14.22
C ALA A 606 31.46 -0.52 -13.10
N ASN A 607 31.32 -1.06 -11.87
CA ASN A 607 30.85 -0.35 -10.69
C ASN A 607 31.91 0.51 -9.96
N THR A 608 33.14 0.61 -10.46
CA THR A 608 34.20 1.42 -9.84
C THR A 608 34.07 2.92 -10.13
N ASP A 609 34.51 3.77 -9.19
CA ASP A 609 34.59 5.23 -9.36
C ASP A 609 35.47 5.64 -10.55
N THR A 610 36.54 4.86 -10.81
CA THR A 610 37.45 5.11 -11.94
C THR A 610 36.72 4.96 -13.28
N ASN A 611 35.83 3.96 -13.40
CA ASN A 611 35.01 3.78 -14.60
C ASN A 611 34.02 4.94 -14.81
N ALA A 612 33.48 5.46 -13.70
CA ALA A 612 32.55 6.59 -13.71
C ALA A 612 33.19 7.88 -14.28
N VAL A 613 34.52 8.01 -14.23
CA VAL A 613 35.25 9.17 -14.77
C VAL A 613 35.64 8.98 -16.24
N ASN A 614 36.01 7.76 -16.64
CA ASN A 614 36.67 7.53 -17.93
C ASN A 614 35.74 7.08 -19.07
N ILE A 615 34.63 6.40 -18.75
CA ILE A 615 33.76 5.78 -19.77
C ILE A 615 32.27 6.14 -19.60
N ASN A 616 31.90 6.72 -18.47
CA ASN A 616 30.51 7.05 -18.17
C ASN A 616 29.87 7.91 -19.27
N LEU A 617 28.69 7.52 -19.73
CA LEU A 617 27.88 8.16 -20.77
C LEU A 617 28.43 8.16 -22.21
N ALA A 618 29.58 7.50 -22.48
CA ALA A 618 30.08 7.36 -23.85
C ALA A 618 29.06 6.58 -24.71
N GLY A 619 28.71 7.11 -25.89
CA GLY A 619 27.79 6.44 -26.83
C GLY A 619 26.30 6.52 -26.46
N LEU A 620 25.96 6.89 -25.22
CA LEU A 620 24.57 6.89 -24.73
C LEU A 620 23.70 7.94 -25.42
N GLN A 621 24.18 9.19 -25.53
CA GLN A 621 23.40 10.25 -26.20
C GLN A 621 23.10 9.91 -27.68
N GLN A 622 23.93 9.07 -28.31
CA GLN A 622 23.74 8.63 -29.69
C GLN A 622 22.70 7.51 -29.83
N THR A 623 22.23 6.90 -28.73
CA THR A 623 21.11 5.93 -28.75
C THR A 623 19.75 6.63 -28.76
N GLY A 624 19.71 7.95 -28.53
CA GLY A 624 18.47 8.70 -28.38
C GLY A 624 17.90 8.69 -26.95
N VAL A 625 18.61 8.10 -25.99
CA VAL A 625 18.30 8.17 -24.56
C VAL A 625 19.09 9.32 -23.93
N GLU A 626 18.37 10.28 -23.36
CA GLU A 626 18.97 11.31 -22.53
C GLU A 626 19.06 10.82 -21.08
N PHE A 627 20.18 11.13 -20.43
CA PHE A 627 20.46 10.71 -19.06
C PHE A 627 20.37 11.92 -18.14
N VAL A 628 19.62 11.81 -17.04
CA VAL A 628 19.27 12.92 -16.15
C VAL A 628 19.81 12.70 -14.74
#